data_AF-A0A1U9KRD8-F1
#
_entry.id   AF-A0A1U9KRD8-F1
#
_cell.length_a   1.000
_cell.length_b   1.000
_cell.length_c   1.000
_cell.angle_alpha   90.00
_cell.angle_beta   90.00
_cell.angle_gamma   90.00
#
_symmetry.space_group_name_H-M   'P 1'
#
loop_
_entity.id
_entity.type
_entity.pdbx_description
1 polymer ?
#
loop_
_entity_poly.entity_id
_entity_poly.type
_entity_poly.pdbx_seq_one_letter_code
_entity_poly.pdbx_strand_id
1 'polypeptide(L)'
;MAKVRVIMMQRDEGDNLARWLTHYGNLFDFPNLEIMDNGSVDPMTIDLLKEAEKAGVRIYWGYDTLNDFHNKGGHFGNIVKSWDNTFDYDFALPLDCDEILAAVTDNGLSTDKADIHRTLNQLKGLSQSCRMDMLMFNVPGRPGWFAPDRAFHKGFLPARTMEIIDNGQHDPQSKTPGYVSVPLTYLHWHNASFEETQQRARRKMEPRAADLTDREALLAYKQTPNAPGVHLIDLLLMEPAEYYNKYADEVTFYAPSHGGRTVLHARGQYRLWDSAAYLAANPDVQGYELGPFHHYLRFGYAEGRALS
;
A
#
# COMPACT_ATOMS: atom_id res chain seq x y z
N MET A 1 8.59 -12.44 18.94
CA MET A 1 8.13 -11.52 17.88
C MET A 1 7.35 -12.32 16.86
N ALA A 2 6.31 -11.73 16.28
CA ALA A 2 5.49 -12.39 15.28
C ALA A 2 6.36 -12.75 14.07
N LYS A 3 6.21 -13.97 13.58
CA LYS A 3 6.94 -14.46 12.40
C LYS A 3 6.09 -14.18 11.17
N VAL A 4 6.54 -13.27 10.31
CA VAL A 4 5.82 -12.89 9.10
C VAL A 4 6.60 -13.39 7.89
N ARG A 5 5.93 -14.05 6.96
CA ARG A 5 6.47 -14.35 5.63
C ARG A 5 5.83 -13.41 4.61
N VAL A 6 6.66 -12.83 3.75
CA VAL A 6 6.25 -11.79 2.81
C VAL A 6 6.39 -12.32 1.38
N ILE A 7 5.40 -12.04 0.54
CA ILE A 7 5.45 -12.33 -0.88
C ILE A 7 5.08 -11.11 -1.73
N MET A 8 5.85 -10.90 -2.79
CA MET A 8 5.67 -9.80 -3.74
C MET A 8 5.95 -10.31 -5.16
N MET A 9 5.29 -9.72 -6.15
CA MET A 9 5.64 -9.82 -7.57
C MET A 9 6.04 -8.43 -8.05
N GLN A 10 7.12 -8.34 -8.79
CA GLN A 10 7.65 -7.06 -9.25
C GLN A 10 8.23 -7.17 -10.67
N ARG A 11 8.36 -6.02 -11.35
CA ARG A 11 9.07 -5.91 -12.61
C ARG A 11 9.67 -4.51 -12.74
N ASP A 12 10.98 -4.42 -12.96
CA ASP A 12 11.70 -3.17 -13.25
C ASP A 12 11.46 -2.06 -12.19
N GLU A 13 11.39 -2.43 -10.90
CA GLU A 13 11.03 -1.50 -9.82
C GLU A 13 12.20 -0.66 -9.28
N GLY A 14 13.45 -0.98 -9.62
CA GLY A 14 14.64 -0.18 -9.31
C GLY A 14 14.72 0.30 -7.85
N ASP A 15 14.66 1.62 -7.64
CA ASP A 15 14.71 2.25 -6.32
C ASP A 15 13.58 1.80 -5.38
N ASN A 16 12.39 1.46 -5.90
CA ASN A 16 11.30 0.92 -5.09
C ASN A 16 11.70 -0.42 -4.48
N LEU A 17 12.34 -1.29 -5.25
CA LEU A 17 12.82 -2.58 -4.76
C LEU A 17 13.89 -2.40 -3.67
N ALA A 18 14.81 -1.45 -3.84
CA ALA A 18 15.83 -1.16 -2.81
C ALA A 18 15.19 -0.72 -1.49
N ARG A 19 14.18 0.17 -1.56
CA ARG A 19 13.42 0.64 -0.40
C ARG A 19 12.62 -0.48 0.24
N TRP A 20 11.99 -1.33 -0.56
CA TRP A 20 11.25 -2.50 -0.12
C TRP A 20 12.15 -3.50 0.63
N LEU A 21 13.29 -3.88 0.02
CA LEU A 21 14.26 -4.79 0.62
C LEU A 21 14.81 -4.25 1.95
N THR A 22 15.11 -2.95 2.01
CA THR A 22 15.58 -2.30 3.23
C THR A 22 14.53 -2.37 4.33
N HIS A 23 13.27 -2.06 4.00
CA HIS A 23 12.19 -2.04 4.97
C HIS A 23 11.84 -3.45 5.46
N TYR A 24 11.45 -4.35 4.56
CA TYR A 24 10.99 -5.69 4.94
C TYR A 24 12.12 -6.62 5.38
N GLY A 25 13.34 -6.44 4.86
CA GLY A 25 14.54 -7.15 5.36
C GLY A 25 14.87 -6.76 6.79
N ASN A 26 14.76 -5.47 7.14
CA ASN A 26 14.90 -5.03 8.53
C ASN A 26 13.76 -5.53 9.43
N LEU A 27 12.52 -5.55 8.94
CA LEU A 27 11.38 -5.99 9.75
C LEU A 27 11.39 -7.49 10.02
N PHE A 28 11.59 -8.32 9.00
CA PHE A 28 11.26 -9.75 9.05
C PHE A 28 12.43 -10.68 8.72
N ASP A 29 13.61 -10.13 8.44
CA ASP A 29 14.80 -10.86 7.98
C ASP A 29 14.64 -11.42 6.56
N PHE A 30 15.72 -11.37 5.77
CA PHE A 30 15.70 -11.78 4.36
C PHE A 30 15.18 -13.20 4.08
N PRO A 31 15.46 -14.24 4.89
CA PRO A 31 14.93 -15.60 4.68
C PRO A 31 13.40 -15.76 4.78
N ASN A 32 12.70 -14.71 5.25
CA ASN A 32 11.23 -14.68 5.28
C ASN A 32 10.61 -13.90 4.11
N LEU A 33 11.43 -13.40 3.19
CA LEU A 33 10.98 -12.67 2.01
C LEU A 33 11.06 -13.58 0.78
N GLU A 34 10.01 -13.54 -0.03
CA GLU A 34 9.97 -14.23 -1.31
C GLU A 34 9.48 -13.28 -2.41
N ILE A 35 10.18 -13.25 -3.54
CA ILE A 35 9.94 -12.30 -4.62
C ILE A 35 9.79 -13.04 -5.94
N MET A 36 8.71 -12.77 -6.67
CA MET A 36 8.53 -13.21 -8.04
C MET A 36 8.97 -12.10 -8.99
N ASP A 37 9.99 -12.36 -9.80
CA ASP A 37 10.41 -11.45 -10.85
C ASP A 37 9.59 -11.71 -12.12
N ASN A 38 8.80 -10.72 -12.55
CA ASN A 38 7.97 -10.83 -13.76
C ASN A 38 8.71 -10.35 -15.02
N GLY A 39 9.94 -10.85 -15.19
CA GLY A 39 10.77 -10.60 -16.38
C GLY A 39 11.40 -9.21 -16.39
N SER A 40 12.08 -8.84 -15.31
CA SER A 40 12.82 -7.57 -15.26
C SER A 40 13.98 -7.56 -16.26
N VAL A 41 14.19 -6.40 -16.87
CA VAL A 41 15.32 -6.09 -17.76
C VAL A 41 16.15 -4.93 -17.24
N ASP A 42 15.64 -4.17 -16.27
CA ASP A 42 16.38 -3.11 -15.59
C ASP A 42 17.59 -3.69 -14.83
N PRO A 43 18.83 -3.25 -15.16
CA PRO A 43 20.04 -3.79 -14.54
C PRO A 43 20.08 -3.61 -13.02
N MET A 44 19.61 -2.47 -12.51
CA MET A 44 19.59 -2.21 -11.07
C MET A 44 18.68 -3.18 -10.33
N THR A 45 17.47 -3.40 -10.86
CA THR A 45 16.51 -4.38 -10.33
C THR A 45 17.11 -5.77 -10.31
N ILE A 46 17.71 -6.22 -11.41
CA ILE A 46 18.33 -7.55 -11.52
C ILE A 46 19.46 -7.72 -10.50
N ASP A 47 20.33 -6.72 -10.35
CA ASP A 47 21.44 -6.80 -9.40
C ASP A 47 20.96 -6.81 -7.94
N LEU A 48 19.93 -6.02 -7.60
CA LEU A 48 19.30 -6.03 -6.28
C LEU A 48 18.69 -7.41 -5.96
N LEU A 49 17.98 -8.04 -6.90
CA LEU A 49 17.41 -9.38 -6.70
C LEU A 49 18.51 -10.43 -6.44
N LYS A 50 19.61 -10.38 -7.19
CA LYS A 50 20.75 -11.31 -7.00
C LYS A 50 21.43 -11.12 -5.65
N GLU A 51 21.64 -9.88 -5.21
CA GLU A 51 22.19 -9.61 -3.88
C GLU A 51 21.23 -10.04 -2.76
N ALA A 52 19.92 -9.82 -2.94
CA ALA A 52 18.90 -10.29 -2.02
C ALA A 52 18.89 -11.83 -1.91
N GLU A 53 19.06 -12.54 -3.03
CA GLU A 53 19.16 -14.00 -3.06
C GLU A 53 20.36 -14.52 -2.27
N LYS A 54 21.53 -13.88 -2.40
CA LYS A 54 22.71 -14.19 -1.57
C LYS A 54 22.47 -13.95 -0.08
N ALA A 55 21.62 -12.97 0.25
CA ALA A 55 21.23 -12.66 1.63
C ALA A 55 20.12 -13.59 2.18
N GLY A 56 19.56 -14.47 1.35
CA GLY A 56 18.60 -15.51 1.73
C GLY A 56 17.16 -15.25 1.28
N VAL A 57 16.88 -14.16 0.55
CA VAL A 57 15.56 -13.94 -0.08
C VAL A 57 15.34 -15.02 -1.13
N ARG A 58 14.15 -15.60 -1.20
CA ARG A 58 13.82 -16.55 -2.28
C ARG A 58 13.33 -15.79 -3.51
N ILE A 59 14.05 -15.90 -4.63
CA ILE A 59 13.63 -15.30 -5.89
C ILE A 59 13.03 -16.36 -6.82
N TYR A 60 11.89 -16.05 -7.43
CA TYR A 60 11.27 -16.85 -8.46
C TYR A 60 11.41 -16.15 -9.82
N TRP A 61 12.39 -16.59 -10.61
CA TRP A 61 12.69 -16.04 -11.94
C TRP A 61 11.79 -16.58 -13.06
N GLY A 62 10.97 -17.61 -12.78
CA GLY A 62 10.20 -18.34 -13.80
C GLY A 62 8.75 -17.88 -13.99
N TYR A 63 8.36 -16.74 -13.43
CA TYR A 63 7.00 -16.20 -13.53
C TYR A 63 7.01 -14.90 -14.34
N ASP A 64 7.48 -14.95 -15.58
CA ASP A 64 7.86 -13.80 -16.42
C ASP A 64 6.87 -13.49 -17.56
N THR A 65 5.70 -14.12 -17.57
CA THR A 65 4.68 -13.91 -18.62
C THR A 65 3.57 -12.95 -18.18
N LEU A 66 2.84 -12.40 -19.17
CA LEU A 66 1.63 -11.62 -18.91
C LEU A 66 0.54 -12.46 -18.22
N ASN A 67 0.49 -13.76 -18.50
CA ASN A 67 -0.46 -14.66 -17.84
C ASN A 67 -0.12 -14.82 -16.36
N ASP A 68 1.17 -14.92 -16.01
CA ASP A 68 1.59 -14.98 -14.60
C ASP A 68 1.21 -13.71 -13.85
N PHE A 69 1.38 -12.55 -14.48
CA PHE A 69 0.94 -11.27 -13.91
C PHE A 69 -0.58 -11.24 -13.67
N HIS A 70 -1.38 -11.66 -14.66
CA HIS A 70 -2.83 -11.72 -14.51
C HIS A 70 -3.31 -12.79 -13.51
N ASN A 71 -2.48 -13.78 -13.19
CA ASN A 71 -2.76 -14.84 -12.22
C ASN A 71 -1.94 -14.71 -10.93
N LYS A 72 -1.42 -13.51 -10.61
CA LYS A 72 -0.50 -13.31 -9.48
C LYS A 72 -1.07 -13.80 -8.14
N GLY A 73 -2.36 -13.61 -7.89
CA GLY A 73 -3.03 -14.10 -6.68
C GLY A 73 -3.04 -15.63 -6.57
N GLY A 74 -3.23 -16.33 -7.70
CA GLY A 74 -3.15 -17.78 -7.76
C GLY A 74 -1.74 -18.31 -7.45
N HIS A 75 -0.70 -17.65 -7.98
CA HIS A 75 0.68 -18.00 -7.68
C HIS A 75 1.03 -17.76 -6.21
N PHE A 76 0.63 -16.61 -5.65
CA PHE A 76 0.81 -16.32 -4.24
C PHE A 76 0.12 -17.35 -3.35
N GLY A 77 -1.12 -17.72 -3.67
CA GLY A 77 -1.87 -18.73 -2.94
C GLY A 77 -1.16 -20.10 -2.93
N ASN A 78 -0.59 -20.52 -4.06
CA ASN A 78 0.17 -21.77 -4.14
C ASN A 78 1.44 -21.74 -3.27
N ILE A 79 2.15 -20.61 -3.27
CA ILE A 79 3.35 -20.43 -2.45
C ILE A 79 2.99 -20.39 -0.96
N VAL A 80 1.97 -19.64 -0.56
CA VAL A 80 1.48 -19.59 0.83
C VAL A 80 1.01 -20.97 1.32
N LYS A 81 0.33 -21.76 0.48
CA LYS A 81 0.00 -23.17 0.79
C LYS A 81 1.25 -24.02 1.04
N SER A 82 2.34 -23.77 0.31
CA SER A 82 3.61 -24.47 0.54
C SER A 82 4.23 -24.08 1.89
N TRP A 83 4.09 -22.82 2.30
CA TRP A 83 4.59 -22.34 3.59
C TRP A 83 3.90 -23.01 4.77
N ASP A 84 2.59 -23.23 4.69
CA ASP A 84 1.80 -23.89 5.74
C ASP A 84 2.35 -25.26 6.15
N ASN A 85 2.97 -25.95 5.20
CA ASN A 85 3.56 -27.28 5.38
C ASN A 85 5.06 -27.24 5.73
N THR A 86 5.73 -26.10 5.53
CA THR A 86 7.19 -26.00 5.56
C THR A 86 7.70 -25.16 6.72
N PHE A 87 6.98 -24.09 7.06
CA PHE A 87 7.45 -23.07 7.98
C PHE A 87 6.54 -22.93 9.21
N ASP A 88 7.17 -22.62 10.34
CA ASP A 88 6.48 -22.09 11.50
C ASP A 88 6.46 -20.56 11.39
N TYR A 89 5.30 -20.01 11.07
CA TYR A 89 5.06 -18.57 10.89
C TYR A 89 3.67 -18.20 11.41
N ASP A 90 3.46 -16.92 11.75
CA ASP A 90 2.22 -16.38 12.27
C ASP A 90 1.35 -15.74 11.18
N PHE A 91 1.96 -15.04 10.20
CA PHE A 91 1.24 -14.32 9.16
C PHE A 91 1.87 -14.42 7.77
N ALA A 92 1.04 -14.55 6.74
CA ALA A 92 1.41 -14.39 5.32
C ALA A 92 1.00 -12.99 4.85
N LEU A 93 1.97 -12.22 4.36
CA LEU A 93 1.80 -10.83 3.95
C LEU A 93 2.05 -10.68 2.44
N PRO A 94 1.01 -10.76 1.60
CA PRO A 94 1.11 -10.45 0.17
C PRO A 94 1.00 -8.93 -0.05
N LEU A 95 1.92 -8.33 -0.82
CA LEU A 95 1.93 -6.88 -1.06
C LEU A 95 2.68 -6.47 -2.33
N ASP A 96 2.53 -5.21 -2.74
CA ASP A 96 3.17 -4.62 -3.92
C ASP A 96 4.47 -3.85 -3.57
N CYS A 97 5.38 -3.70 -4.53
CA CYS A 97 6.73 -3.13 -4.29
C CYS A 97 6.70 -1.67 -3.78
N ASP A 98 5.64 -0.94 -4.10
CA ASP A 98 5.44 0.46 -3.72
C ASP A 98 4.72 0.64 -2.37
N GLU A 99 4.43 -0.44 -1.64
CA GLU A 99 3.74 -0.48 -0.36
C GLU A 99 4.71 -0.71 0.81
N ILE A 100 4.79 0.26 1.73
CA ILE A 100 5.64 0.20 2.94
C ILE A 100 4.79 0.09 4.19
N LEU A 101 4.97 -1.00 4.95
CA LEU A 101 4.19 -1.28 6.16
C LEU A 101 4.44 -0.23 7.25
N ALA A 102 3.36 0.25 7.87
CA ALA A 102 3.41 1.15 9.00
C ALA A 102 2.38 0.74 10.06
N ALA A 103 2.74 0.94 11.33
CA ALA A 103 1.82 0.85 12.45
C ALA A 103 1.10 2.18 12.66
N VAL A 104 -0.19 2.08 12.98
CA VAL A 104 -0.98 3.21 13.46
C VAL A 104 -0.88 3.24 14.99
N THR A 105 -0.32 4.31 15.54
CA THR A 105 -0.01 4.44 16.98
C THR A 105 -0.63 5.71 17.56
N ASP A 106 -0.58 5.84 18.89
CA ASP A 106 -0.98 7.08 19.57
C ASP A 106 -0.08 8.28 19.20
N ASN A 107 1.12 8.06 18.65
CA ASN A 107 1.99 9.15 18.18
C ASN A 107 1.84 9.44 16.67
N GLY A 108 0.89 8.77 16.02
CA GLY A 108 0.67 8.83 14.58
C GLY A 108 1.19 7.56 13.88
N LEU A 109 1.69 7.70 12.66
CA LEU A 109 2.23 6.57 11.89
C LEU A 109 3.69 6.30 12.23
N SER A 110 4.03 5.02 12.32
CA SER A 110 5.38 4.56 12.62
C SER A 110 5.80 3.44 11.67
N THR A 111 6.94 3.63 11.00
CA THR A 111 7.64 2.57 10.25
C THR A 111 8.68 1.85 11.11
N ASP A 112 8.74 2.16 12.41
CA ASP A 112 9.73 1.57 13.31
C ASP A 112 9.42 0.09 13.56
N LYS A 113 10.49 -0.72 13.50
CA LYS A 113 10.43 -2.17 13.72
C LYS A 113 9.71 -2.54 15.02
N ALA A 114 9.99 -1.81 16.11
CA ALA A 114 9.43 -2.11 17.42
C ALA A 114 7.91 -1.91 17.48
N ASP A 115 7.38 -0.85 16.85
CA ASP A 115 5.94 -0.56 16.85
C ASP A 115 5.19 -1.55 15.95
N ILE A 116 5.71 -1.82 14.75
CA ILE A 116 5.13 -2.80 13.83
C ILE A 116 5.07 -4.20 14.47
N HIS A 117 6.17 -4.65 15.09
CA HIS A 117 6.19 -5.93 15.79
C HIS A 117 5.26 -5.93 17.01
N ARG A 118 5.14 -4.83 17.76
CA ARG A 118 4.18 -4.74 18.87
C ARG A 118 2.76 -4.98 18.38
N THR A 119 2.35 -4.32 17.31
CA THR A 119 1.03 -4.50 16.69
C THR A 119 0.84 -5.93 16.20
N LEU A 120 1.78 -6.48 15.40
CA LEU A 120 1.67 -7.85 14.89
C LEU A 120 1.59 -8.91 15.99
N ASN A 121 2.30 -8.72 17.11
CA ASN A 121 2.23 -9.65 18.24
C ASN A 121 0.82 -9.68 18.88
N GLN A 122 0.10 -8.56 18.90
CA GLN A 122 -1.26 -8.48 19.46
C GLN A 122 -2.29 -9.19 18.58
N LEU A 123 -1.99 -9.34 17.28
CA LEU A 123 -2.88 -9.99 16.30
C LEU A 123 -2.71 -11.52 16.26
N LYS A 124 -1.75 -12.08 17.02
CA LYS A 124 -1.48 -13.52 17.00
C LYS A 124 -2.70 -14.33 17.47
N GLY A 125 -2.92 -15.46 16.83
CA GLY A 125 -4.02 -16.37 17.16
C GLY A 125 -5.35 -16.05 16.47
N LEU A 126 -5.43 -14.96 15.70
CA LEU A 126 -6.56 -14.71 14.82
C LEU A 126 -6.69 -15.83 13.77
N SER A 127 -7.93 -16.13 13.39
CA SER A 127 -8.25 -17.10 12.34
C SER A 127 -8.92 -16.48 11.12
N GLN A 128 -9.33 -15.21 11.21
CA GLN A 128 -9.94 -14.42 10.14
C GLN A 128 -8.88 -13.58 9.41
N SER A 129 -9.20 -13.13 8.19
CA SER A 129 -8.35 -12.18 7.46
C SER A 129 -8.12 -10.91 8.28
N CYS A 130 -6.90 -10.36 8.22
CA CYS A 130 -6.59 -9.05 8.79
C CYS A 130 -6.75 -7.98 7.71
N ARG A 131 -7.44 -6.88 8.02
CA ARG A 131 -7.71 -5.79 7.06
C ARG A 131 -7.14 -4.46 7.55
N MET A 132 -6.43 -3.79 6.67
CA MET A 132 -6.05 -2.38 6.80
C MET A 132 -7.13 -1.54 6.12
N ASP A 133 -7.89 -0.75 6.89
CA ASP A 133 -9.13 -0.10 6.44
C ASP A 133 -8.91 1.10 5.50
N MET A 134 -7.68 1.58 5.42
CA MET A 134 -7.26 2.69 4.57
C MET A 134 -5.77 2.55 4.24
N LEU A 135 -5.37 3.13 3.11
CA LEU A 135 -3.97 3.27 2.72
C LEU A 135 -3.56 4.74 2.75
N MET A 136 -2.26 5.00 2.80
CA MET A 136 -1.72 6.35 2.85
C MET A 136 -1.02 6.66 1.54
N PHE A 137 -1.68 7.38 0.65
CA PHE A 137 -1.15 7.67 -0.69
C PHE A 137 -0.23 8.88 -0.64
N ASN A 138 0.93 8.79 -1.28
CA ASN A 138 1.86 9.92 -1.35
C ASN A 138 1.22 11.12 -2.06
N VAL A 139 1.48 12.33 -1.57
CA VAL A 139 0.95 13.58 -2.12
C VAL A 139 1.85 14.04 -3.28
N PRO A 140 1.33 14.21 -4.52
CA PRO A 140 2.10 14.70 -5.65
C PRO A 140 2.87 15.98 -5.33
N GLY A 141 4.15 16.04 -5.72
CA GLY A 141 5.00 17.21 -5.51
C GLY A 141 5.37 17.50 -4.06
N ARG A 142 4.98 16.66 -3.09
CA ARG A 142 5.32 16.81 -1.66
C ARG A 142 5.95 15.54 -1.10
N PRO A 143 7.26 15.31 -1.34
CA PRO A 143 7.96 14.11 -0.85
C PRO A 143 7.79 13.91 0.66
N GLY A 144 7.48 12.67 1.06
CA GLY A 144 7.24 12.30 2.46
C GLY A 144 5.88 12.70 3.03
N TRP A 145 5.04 13.39 2.25
CA TRP A 145 3.66 13.68 2.62
C TRP A 145 2.71 12.65 2.06
N PHE A 146 1.71 12.28 2.85
CA PHE A 146 0.69 11.31 2.50
C PHE A 146 -0.70 11.84 2.83
N ALA A 147 -1.72 11.26 2.20
CA ALA A 147 -3.14 11.48 2.49
C ALA A 147 -3.82 10.12 2.65
N PRO A 148 -4.83 9.99 3.53
CA PRO A 148 -5.58 8.75 3.66
C PRO A 148 -6.48 8.55 2.43
N ASP A 149 -6.40 7.37 1.81
CA ASP A 149 -7.41 6.88 0.90
C ASP A 149 -8.30 5.87 1.63
N ARG A 150 -9.58 6.23 1.78
CA ARG A 150 -10.57 5.48 2.55
C ARG A 150 -11.33 4.45 1.71
N ALA A 151 -11.18 4.49 0.38
CA ALA A 151 -11.81 3.55 -0.55
C ALA A 151 -10.92 2.32 -0.75
N PHE A 152 -9.60 2.50 -0.66
CA PHE A 152 -8.64 1.42 -0.74
C PHE A 152 -8.42 0.74 0.61
N HIS A 153 -8.28 -0.58 0.54
CA HIS A 153 -7.89 -1.43 1.65
C HIS A 153 -6.95 -2.50 1.13
N LYS A 154 -6.15 -3.04 2.05
CA LYS A 154 -5.29 -4.20 1.83
C LYS A 154 -5.46 -5.14 3.00
N GLY A 155 -5.13 -6.41 2.79
CA GLY A 155 -5.22 -7.41 3.84
C GLY A 155 -4.04 -8.36 3.88
N PHE A 156 -4.01 -9.16 4.92
CA PHE A 156 -3.06 -10.25 5.09
C PHE A 156 -3.69 -11.36 5.93
N LEU A 157 -3.03 -12.51 5.99
CA LEU A 157 -3.65 -13.74 6.47
C LEU A 157 -2.88 -14.32 7.66
N PRO A 158 -3.57 -14.76 8.73
CA PRO A 158 -2.96 -15.66 9.69
C PRO A 158 -2.54 -16.97 9.02
N ALA A 159 -1.43 -17.56 9.50
CA ALA A 159 -0.90 -18.79 8.94
C ALA A 159 -1.95 -19.92 8.92
N ARG A 160 -1.93 -20.76 7.88
CA ARG A 160 -2.82 -21.93 7.70
C ARG A 160 -4.30 -21.60 7.50
N THR A 161 -4.64 -20.32 7.39
CA THR A 161 -6.02 -19.88 7.18
C THR A 161 -6.34 -19.53 5.74
N MET A 162 -5.36 -19.39 4.83
CA MET A 162 -5.60 -18.92 3.47
C MET A 162 -6.59 -19.80 2.70
N GLU A 163 -7.62 -19.16 2.13
CA GLU A 163 -8.56 -19.74 1.16
C GLU A 163 -8.29 -19.18 -0.24
N ILE A 164 -8.23 -17.85 -0.36
CA ILE A 164 -7.99 -17.12 -1.62
C ILE A 164 -7.03 -15.96 -1.37
N ILE A 165 -6.14 -15.69 -2.33
CA ILE A 165 -5.45 -14.42 -2.47
C ILE A 165 -5.90 -13.83 -3.81
N ASP A 166 -6.54 -12.67 -3.80
CA ASP A 166 -6.99 -12.01 -5.01
C ASP A 166 -5.80 -11.44 -5.79
N ASN A 167 -5.97 -11.22 -7.10
CA ASN A 167 -4.87 -10.74 -7.93
C ASN A 167 -4.39 -9.34 -7.53
N GLY A 168 -5.24 -8.48 -6.96
CA GLY A 168 -4.82 -7.16 -6.47
C GLY A 168 -4.22 -7.18 -5.06
N GLN A 169 -4.24 -8.34 -4.39
CA GLN A 169 -3.93 -8.52 -2.98
C GLN A 169 -4.75 -7.61 -2.05
N HIS A 170 -5.88 -7.06 -2.51
CA HIS A 170 -6.70 -6.10 -1.75
C HIS A 170 -7.45 -6.77 -0.61
N ASP A 171 -7.98 -7.97 -0.86
CA ASP A 171 -8.86 -8.67 0.05
C ASP A 171 -8.55 -10.18 0.06
N PRO A 172 -7.36 -10.59 0.55
CA PRO A 172 -7.06 -11.99 0.73
C PRO A 172 -8.01 -12.59 1.77
N GLN A 173 -8.62 -13.72 1.42
CA GLN A 173 -9.68 -14.36 2.20
C GLN A 173 -9.15 -15.57 2.97
N SER A 174 -9.49 -15.62 4.24
CA SER A 174 -9.26 -16.78 5.09
C SER A 174 -10.45 -17.76 5.01
N LYS A 175 -10.21 -19.00 5.40
CA LYS A 175 -11.23 -20.05 5.56
C LYS A 175 -12.28 -19.68 6.60
N THR A 176 -11.93 -18.84 7.58
CA THR A 176 -12.89 -18.29 8.53
C THR A 176 -13.54 -17.06 7.90
N PRO A 177 -14.88 -17.03 7.72
CA PRO A 177 -15.54 -15.90 7.09
C PRO A 177 -15.31 -14.57 7.82
N GLY A 178 -15.26 -13.48 7.06
CA GLY A 178 -15.10 -12.12 7.59
C GLY A 178 -13.64 -11.71 7.80
N TYR A 179 -13.46 -10.53 8.38
CA TYR A 179 -12.15 -9.93 8.64
C TYR A 179 -12.12 -9.23 10.00
N VAL A 180 -10.91 -9.00 10.49
CA VAL A 180 -10.60 -8.15 11.64
C VAL A 180 -9.85 -6.93 11.12
N SER A 181 -10.38 -5.73 11.36
CA SER A 181 -9.65 -4.49 11.09
C SER A 181 -8.47 -4.36 12.04
N VAL A 182 -7.32 -3.92 11.55
CA VAL A 182 -6.07 -3.87 12.33
C VAL A 182 -5.41 -2.49 12.28
N PRO A 183 -4.66 -2.07 13.32
CA PRO A 183 -3.99 -0.78 13.36
C PRO A 183 -2.65 -0.82 12.59
N LEU A 184 -2.73 -1.28 11.34
CA LEU A 184 -1.65 -1.29 10.35
C LEU A 184 -2.16 -0.61 9.06
N THR A 185 -1.24 -0.08 8.26
CA THR A 185 -1.51 0.50 6.95
C THR A 185 -0.28 0.37 6.06
N TYR A 186 -0.41 0.66 4.77
CA TYR A 186 0.73 0.98 3.93
C TYR A 186 0.88 2.49 3.70
N LEU A 187 2.12 2.96 3.75
CA LEU A 187 2.55 4.14 3.02
C LEU A 187 2.75 3.71 1.56
N HIS A 188 1.89 4.19 0.67
CA HIS A 188 1.78 3.73 -0.72
C HIS A 188 2.24 4.83 -1.68
N TRP A 189 3.27 4.53 -2.46
CA TRP A 189 3.78 5.41 -3.52
C TRP A 189 2.94 5.31 -4.81
N HIS A 190 1.64 5.54 -4.66
CA HIS A 190 0.66 5.43 -5.72
C HIS A 190 0.80 6.50 -6.81
N ASN A 191 1.17 7.72 -6.45
CA ASN A 191 1.20 8.87 -7.36
C ASN A 191 2.61 9.14 -7.88
N ALA A 192 2.78 9.11 -9.20
CA ALA A 192 4.01 9.44 -9.92
C ALA A 192 4.13 10.96 -10.15
N SER A 193 5.07 11.42 -10.99
CA SER A 193 5.00 12.81 -11.49
C SER A 193 3.79 12.98 -12.42
N PHE A 194 3.39 14.24 -12.67
CA PHE A 194 2.33 14.53 -13.65
C PHE A 194 2.71 14.02 -15.05
N GLU A 195 3.96 14.27 -15.47
CA GLU A 195 4.48 13.85 -16.77
C GLU A 195 4.50 12.32 -16.91
N GLU A 196 4.95 11.61 -15.87
CA GLU A 196 4.95 10.15 -15.86
C GLU A 196 3.55 9.58 -15.87
N THR A 197 2.63 10.18 -15.12
CA THR A 197 1.21 9.80 -15.08
C THR A 197 0.59 9.92 -16.47
N GLN A 198 0.79 11.07 -17.14
CA GLN A 198 0.36 11.32 -18.51
C GLN A 198 0.96 10.31 -19.49
N GLN A 199 2.27 10.06 -19.43
CA GLN A 199 2.93 9.10 -20.31
C GLN A 199 2.42 7.66 -20.11
N ARG A 200 2.24 7.22 -18.85
CA ARG A 200 1.68 5.90 -18.52
C ARG A 200 0.25 5.76 -19.04
N ALA A 201 -0.57 6.79 -18.89
CA ALA A 201 -1.92 6.82 -19.44
C ALA A 201 -1.90 6.73 -20.98
N ARG A 202 -1.04 7.49 -21.66
CA ARG A 202 -0.90 7.44 -23.13
C ARG A 202 -0.49 6.06 -23.63
N ARG A 203 0.55 5.44 -23.05
CA ARG A 203 0.99 4.09 -23.43
C ARG A 203 -0.12 3.04 -23.31
N LYS A 204 -0.94 3.13 -22.26
CA LYS A 204 -2.10 2.22 -22.07
C LYS A 204 -3.22 2.47 -23.08
N MET A 205 -3.30 3.68 -23.63
CA MET A 205 -4.32 4.11 -24.59
C MET A 205 -3.87 4.02 -26.06
N GLU A 206 -2.57 3.97 -26.34
CA GLU A 206 -1.97 3.96 -27.67
C GLU A 206 -2.57 2.90 -28.64
N PRO A 207 -2.94 1.67 -28.21
CA PRO A 207 -3.62 0.73 -29.10
C PRO A 207 -5.12 1.01 -29.32
N ARG A 208 -5.69 2.10 -28.77
CA ARG A 208 -7.15 2.26 -28.59
C ARG A 208 -7.76 3.59 -29.05
N ALA A 209 -6.99 4.66 -29.23
CA ALA A 209 -7.52 5.97 -29.66
C ALA A 209 -6.68 6.61 -30.78
N ALA A 210 -7.35 7.33 -31.68
CA ALA A 210 -6.78 7.82 -32.94
C ALA A 210 -5.82 9.01 -32.79
N ASP A 211 -6.05 9.89 -31.80
CA ASP A 211 -5.13 10.95 -31.42
C ASP A 211 -5.25 11.19 -29.91
N LEU A 212 -4.15 10.95 -29.17
CA LEU A 212 -4.08 11.11 -27.72
C LEU A 212 -3.58 12.50 -27.28
N THR A 213 -3.29 13.37 -28.24
CA THR A 213 -2.83 14.74 -28.01
C THR A 213 -3.90 15.78 -28.32
N ASP A 214 -4.91 15.41 -29.12
CA ASP A 214 -6.07 16.25 -29.40
C ASP A 214 -7.14 16.14 -28.31
N ARG A 215 -7.46 17.28 -27.69
CA ARG A 215 -8.48 17.39 -26.64
C ARG A 215 -9.87 17.04 -27.15
N GLU A 216 -10.24 17.43 -28.37
CA GLU A 216 -11.56 17.13 -28.93
C GLU A 216 -11.72 15.63 -29.20
N ALA A 217 -10.70 14.99 -29.77
CA ALA A 217 -10.66 13.54 -29.94
C ALA A 217 -10.78 12.78 -28.61
N LEU A 218 -10.07 13.21 -27.56
CA LEU A 218 -10.16 12.62 -26.22
C LEU A 218 -11.57 12.75 -25.63
N LEU A 219 -12.20 13.92 -25.74
CA LEU A 219 -13.58 14.15 -25.28
C LEU A 219 -14.58 13.30 -26.06
N ALA A 220 -14.43 13.17 -27.38
CA ALA A 220 -15.27 12.30 -28.20
C ALA A 220 -15.12 10.82 -27.80
N TYR A 221 -13.89 10.37 -27.58
CA TYR A 221 -13.61 9.02 -27.11
C TYR A 221 -14.26 8.75 -25.74
N LYS A 222 -14.21 9.72 -24.82
CA LYS A 222 -14.86 9.63 -23.49
C LYS A 222 -16.36 9.37 -23.56
N GLN A 223 -17.04 9.86 -24.58
CA GLN A 223 -18.47 9.65 -24.78
C GLN A 223 -18.81 8.28 -25.39
N THR A 224 -17.82 7.49 -25.79
CA THR A 224 -18.04 6.17 -26.38
C THR A 224 -18.48 5.19 -25.28
N PRO A 225 -19.68 4.61 -25.36
CA PRO A 225 -20.17 3.68 -24.34
C PRO A 225 -19.23 2.47 -24.21
N ASN A 226 -18.87 2.12 -22.97
CA ASN A 226 -18.00 0.99 -22.64
C ASN A 226 -16.62 1.00 -23.34
N ALA A 227 -16.12 2.19 -23.72
CA ALA A 227 -14.79 2.31 -24.30
C ALA A 227 -13.69 1.78 -23.36
N PRO A 228 -12.85 0.82 -23.80
CA PRO A 228 -11.80 0.26 -22.97
C PRO A 228 -10.77 1.32 -22.54
N GLY A 229 -10.57 1.49 -21.23
CA GLY A 229 -9.61 2.48 -20.71
C GLY A 229 -10.14 3.91 -20.67
N VAL A 230 -11.44 4.13 -20.85
CA VAL A 230 -12.05 5.46 -20.80
C VAL A 230 -11.73 6.27 -19.53
N HIS A 231 -11.54 5.59 -18.38
CA HIS A 231 -11.13 6.22 -17.12
C HIS A 231 -9.74 6.86 -17.19
N LEU A 232 -8.87 6.45 -18.12
CA LEU A 232 -7.56 7.07 -18.34
C LEU A 232 -7.66 8.39 -19.11
N ILE A 233 -8.77 8.63 -19.80
CA ILE A 233 -8.99 9.90 -20.53
C ILE A 233 -9.05 11.07 -19.55
N ASP A 234 -9.64 10.86 -18.36
CA ASP A 234 -9.67 11.89 -17.32
C ASP A 234 -8.27 12.30 -16.90
N LEU A 235 -7.32 11.35 -16.82
CA LEU A 235 -5.93 11.66 -16.54
C LEU A 235 -5.27 12.44 -17.67
N LEU A 236 -5.60 12.14 -18.94
CA LEU A 236 -5.04 12.83 -20.11
C LEU A 236 -5.57 14.27 -20.25
N LEU A 237 -6.83 14.50 -19.89
CA LEU A 237 -7.49 15.80 -19.93
C LEU A 237 -7.21 16.68 -18.71
N MET A 238 -6.63 16.10 -17.65
CA MET A 238 -6.34 16.76 -16.38
C MET A 238 -5.25 17.82 -16.54
N GLU A 239 -5.48 19.00 -15.97
CA GLU A 239 -4.47 20.05 -15.93
C GLU A 239 -3.46 19.80 -14.80
N PRO A 240 -2.18 20.23 -14.95
CA PRO A 240 -1.17 20.04 -13.91
C PRO A 240 -1.61 20.56 -12.53
N ALA A 241 -2.29 21.72 -12.51
CA ALA A 241 -2.79 22.32 -11.28
C ALA A 241 -3.84 21.45 -10.59
N GLU A 242 -4.69 20.75 -11.33
CA GLU A 242 -5.68 19.82 -10.77
C GLU A 242 -4.97 18.61 -10.16
N TYR A 243 -3.96 18.08 -10.84
CA TYR A 243 -3.19 16.93 -10.38
C TYR A 243 -2.48 17.19 -9.04
N TYR A 244 -1.76 18.31 -8.93
CA TYR A 244 -1.02 18.65 -7.72
C TYR A 244 -1.92 19.09 -6.55
N ASN A 245 -3.17 19.47 -6.82
CA ASN A 245 -4.16 19.85 -5.81
C ASN A 245 -5.17 18.73 -5.48
N LYS A 246 -4.97 17.49 -5.96
CA LYS A 246 -5.92 16.37 -5.75
C LYS A 246 -6.25 16.07 -4.28
N TYR A 247 -5.39 16.47 -3.33
CA TYR A 247 -5.59 16.30 -1.89
C TYR A 247 -5.79 17.62 -1.14
N ALA A 248 -6.14 18.72 -1.84
CA ALA A 248 -6.27 20.05 -1.23
C ALA A 248 -7.36 20.09 -0.12
N ASP A 249 -8.44 19.34 -0.31
CA ASP A 249 -9.56 19.27 0.65
C ASP A 249 -9.39 18.16 1.69
N GLU A 250 -8.30 17.39 1.62
CA GLU A 250 -8.04 16.23 2.48
C GLU A 250 -7.02 16.57 3.59
N VAL A 251 -7.07 15.84 4.70
CA VAL A 251 -5.95 15.87 5.64
C VAL A 251 -4.72 15.24 5.01
N THR A 252 -3.61 15.98 5.03
CA THR A 252 -2.30 15.46 4.63
C THR A 252 -1.42 15.37 5.85
N PHE A 253 -0.43 14.48 5.84
CA PHE A 253 0.47 14.34 6.96
C PHE A 253 1.86 13.89 6.52
N TYR A 254 2.86 14.27 7.31
CA TYR A 254 4.24 13.82 7.15
C TYR A 254 4.52 12.69 8.14
N ALA A 255 4.90 11.52 7.62
CA ALA A 255 5.27 10.36 8.41
C ALA A 255 6.79 10.28 8.53
N PRO A 256 7.38 10.54 9.71
CA PRO A 256 8.83 10.46 9.88
C PRO A 256 9.29 9.01 9.80
N SER A 257 10.40 8.76 9.08
CA SER A 257 10.90 7.40 8.82
C SER A 257 11.56 6.72 10.02
N HIS A 258 11.82 7.45 11.13
CA HIS A 258 12.58 6.97 12.29
C HIS A 258 12.09 7.61 13.59
N GLY A 259 11.03 7.08 14.20
CA GLY A 259 10.57 7.48 15.54
C GLY A 259 10.37 8.99 15.76
N GLY A 260 9.26 9.53 15.26
CA GLY A 260 8.87 10.93 15.47
C GLY A 260 7.35 11.09 15.50
N ARG A 261 6.87 12.23 15.99
CA ARG A 261 5.43 12.54 15.93
C ARG A 261 5.03 12.90 14.50
N THR A 262 3.89 12.38 14.07
CA THR A 262 3.30 12.76 12.78
C THR A 262 2.94 14.25 12.76
N VAL A 263 3.30 14.95 11.69
CA VAL A 263 2.88 16.33 11.44
C VAL A 263 1.66 16.29 10.54
N LEU A 264 0.55 16.86 10.99
CA LEU A 264 -0.66 17.06 10.20
C LEU A 264 -0.60 18.39 9.45
N HIS A 265 -1.12 18.40 8.23
CA HIS A 265 -1.52 19.58 7.49
C HIS A 265 -3.01 19.45 7.14
N ALA A 266 -3.83 20.24 7.82
CA ALA A 266 -5.28 20.19 7.72
C ALA A 266 -5.82 21.63 7.73
N ARG A 267 -6.73 21.97 6.80
CA ARG A 267 -7.37 23.31 6.74
C ARG A 267 -6.36 24.46 6.73
N GLY A 268 -5.27 24.30 5.99
CA GLY A 268 -4.20 25.31 5.86
C GLY A 268 -3.30 25.47 7.10
N GLN A 269 -3.38 24.58 8.10
CA GLN A 269 -2.59 24.64 9.32
C GLN A 269 -1.72 23.40 9.50
N TYR A 270 -0.50 23.62 9.98
CA TYR A 270 0.42 22.57 10.39
C TYR A 270 0.33 22.34 11.90
N ARG A 271 0.21 21.09 12.33
CA ARG A 271 0.16 20.73 13.75
C ARG A 271 0.87 19.40 14.00
N LEU A 272 1.55 19.27 15.14
CA LEU A 272 1.99 17.96 15.61
C LEU A 272 0.76 17.19 16.11
N TRP A 273 0.68 15.91 15.77
CA TRP A 273 -0.34 15.03 16.31
C TRP A 273 -0.13 14.82 17.82
N ASP A 274 -1.23 14.87 18.58
CA ASP A 274 -1.26 14.59 20.01
C ASP A 274 -2.56 13.85 20.36
N SER A 275 -2.45 12.55 20.60
CA SER A 275 -3.62 11.72 20.95
C SER A 275 -4.28 12.12 22.25
N ALA A 276 -3.53 12.61 23.24
CA ALA A 276 -4.10 12.99 24.53
C ALA A 276 -4.97 14.24 24.37
N ALA A 277 -4.50 15.23 23.61
CA ALA A 277 -5.29 16.41 23.28
C ALA A 277 -6.54 16.04 22.45
N TYR A 278 -6.39 15.16 21.46
CA TYR A 278 -7.51 14.71 20.64
C TYR A 278 -8.58 13.97 21.46
N LEU A 279 -8.19 13.08 22.38
CA LEU A 279 -9.12 12.36 23.26
C LEU A 279 -9.74 13.25 24.34
N ALA A 280 -9.03 14.29 24.80
CA ALA A 280 -9.60 15.28 25.72
C ALA A 280 -10.70 16.11 25.03
N ALA A 281 -10.49 16.48 23.77
CA ALA A 281 -11.47 17.21 22.97
C ALA A 281 -12.62 16.33 22.46
N ASN A 282 -12.38 15.02 22.29
CA ASN A 282 -13.36 14.06 21.77
C ASN A 282 -13.44 12.80 22.66
N PRO A 283 -14.03 12.90 23.87
CA PRO A 283 -14.07 11.78 24.82
C PRO A 283 -14.85 10.57 24.32
N ASP A 284 -15.76 10.73 23.36
CA ASP A 284 -16.52 9.64 22.73
C ASP A 284 -15.64 8.69 21.91
N VAL A 285 -14.44 9.11 21.53
CA VAL A 285 -13.46 8.28 20.82
C VAL A 285 -12.70 7.35 21.77
N GLN A 286 -12.81 7.55 23.10
CA GLN A 286 -12.18 6.68 24.08
C GLN A 286 -12.74 5.26 23.96
N GLY A 287 -11.86 4.30 23.64
CA GLY A 287 -12.24 2.91 23.42
C GLY A 287 -12.40 2.51 21.95
N TYR A 288 -12.20 3.42 20.99
CA TYR A 288 -12.09 3.05 19.58
C TYR A 288 -10.88 2.13 19.35
N GLU A 289 -11.13 0.89 18.92
CA GLU A 289 -10.17 -0.22 18.96
C GLU A 289 -8.89 0.01 18.15
N LEU A 290 -8.97 0.78 17.05
CA LEU A 290 -7.83 1.05 16.16
C LEU A 290 -7.03 2.30 16.58
N GLY A 291 -7.44 2.95 17.65
CA GLY A 291 -6.77 4.10 18.25
C GLY A 291 -7.19 5.47 17.68
N PRO A 292 -6.91 6.55 18.43
CA PRO A 292 -7.39 7.90 18.13
C PRO A 292 -6.86 8.45 16.80
N PHE A 293 -5.63 8.12 16.41
CA PHE A 293 -5.09 8.58 15.12
C PHE A 293 -5.81 7.93 13.94
N HIS A 294 -6.07 6.62 14.02
CA HIS A 294 -6.88 5.92 13.04
C HIS A 294 -8.28 6.55 12.94
N HIS A 295 -8.93 6.79 14.09
CA HIS A 295 -10.24 7.44 14.12
C HIS A 295 -10.22 8.81 13.43
N TYR A 296 -9.23 9.65 13.73
CA TYR A 296 -9.13 10.98 13.14
C TYR A 296 -8.99 10.94 11.61
N LEU A 297 -8.08 10.08 11.10
CA LEU A 297 -7.91 9.92 9.65
C LEU A 297 -9.15 9.33 8.99
N ARG A 298 -9.79 8.34 9.61
CA ARG A 298 -10.94 7.62 9.03
C ARG A 298 -12.23 8.46 9.05
N PHE A 299 -12.51 9.13 10.16
CA PHE A 299 -13.77 9.83 10.40
C PHE A 299 -13.55 11.27 10.86
N GLY A 300 -12.67 11.48 11.84
CA GLY A 300 -12.60 12.72 12.60
C GLY A 300 -12.33 13.98 11.76
N TYR A 301 -11.49 13.92 10.73
CA TYR A 301 -11.25 15.07 9.86
C TYR A 301 -12.51 15.48 9.07
N ALA A 302 -13.22 14.51 8.49
CA ALA A 302 -14.43 14.75 7.72
C ALA A 302 -15.60 15.22 8.61
N GLU A 303 -15.69 14.70 9.83
CA GLU A 303 -16.62 15.15 10.87
C GLU A 303 -16.26 16.53 11.44
N GLY A 304 -15.05 17.02 11.17
CA GLY A 304 -14.53 18.28 11.69
C GLY A 304 -14.22 18.28 13.18
N ARG A 305 -13.87 17.13 13.73
CA ARG A 305 -13.41 16.97 15.11
C ARG A 305 -12.24 17.90 15.43
N ALA A 306 -12.29 18.50 16.62
CA ALA A 306 -11.21 19.35 17.12
C ALA A 306 -9.96 18.50 17.44
N LEU A 307 -8.77 19.06 17.18
CA LEU A 307 -7.49 18.41 17.48
C LEU A 307 -6.97 18.71 18.91
N SER A 308 -7.59 19.67 19.60
CA SER A 308 -7.20 20.18 20.92
C SER A 308 -8.33 21.00 21.51
#